data_AF-A0A0L6WLA2-F1
#
_entry.id   AF-A0A0L6WLA2-F1
#
_cell.length_a   1.000
_cell.length_b   1.000
_cell.length_c   1.000
_cell.angle_alpha   90.00
_cell.angle_beta   90.00
_cell.angle_gamma   90.00
#
_symmetry.space_group_name_H-M   'P 1'
#
loop_
_entity.id
_entity.type
_entity.pdbx_description
1 polymer ?
#
loop_
_entity_poly.entity_id
_entity_poly.type
_entity_poly.pdbx_seq_one_letter_code
_entity_poly.pdbx_strand_id
1 'polypeptide(L)'
;MAQITPFISSPDELPPLREHYGEFKAFGWDYEFKDIVKWAEEHGHPNEDYINSCTILGNNLPESHVRITRVRDDDGAIFRMCLVIATNRSLLDRQRALDKELIESYRAVHGWDKPPRWFDHVSSSDL
;
A
#
# COMPACT_ATOMS: atom_id res chain seq x y z
N MET A 1 -31.90 -18.56 -5.27
CA MET A 1 -31.28 -17.25 -5.59
C MET A 1 -30.53 -16.80 -4.36
N ALA A 2 -29.19 -16.84 -4.38
CA ALA A 2 -28.37 -16.40 -3.25
C ALA A 2 -28.22 -14.88 -3.33
N GLN A 3 -28.70 -14.18 -2.30
CA GLN A 3 -28.45 -12.75 -2.13
C GLN A 3 -26.98 -12.59 -1.74
N ILE A 4 -26.20 -11.97 -2.64
CA ILE A 4 -24.85 -11.52 -2.34
C ILE A 4 -25.01 -10.17 -1.64
N THR A 5 -25.00 -10.18 -0.31
CA THR A 5 -24.84 -8.94 0.47
C THR A 5 -23.46 -8.36 0.18
N PRO A 6 -23.34 -7.08 -0.21
CA PRO A 6 -22.04 -6.43 -0.31
C PRO A 6 -21.46 -6.30 1.10
N PHE A 7 -20.32 -6.93 1.32
CA PHE A 7 -19.55 -6.78 2.56
C PHE A 7 -18.89 -5.39 2.51
N ILE A 8 -19.63 -4.38 2.95
CA ILE A 8 -19.08 -3.05 3.17
C ILE A 8 -18.28 -3.15 4.47
N SER A 9 -16.99 -3.49 4.35
CA SER A 9 -16.07 -3.42 5.47
C SER A 9 -15.96 -1.96 5.91
N SER A 10 -16.33 -1.70 7.16
CA SER A 10 -16.14 -0.41 7.81
C SER A 10 -14.66 0.01 7.69
N PRO A 11 -14.34 1.28 7.37
CA PRO A 11 -12.97 1.74 7.15
C PRO A 11 -12.04 1.59 8.37
N ASP A 12 -12.60 1.33 9.56
CA ASP A 12 -11.88 1.26 10.84
C ASP A 12 -11.62 -0.18 11.35
N GLU A 13 -12.12 -1.22 10.67
CA GLU A 13 -11.90 -2.59 11.12
C GLU A 13 -10.67 -3.23 10.46
N LEU A 14 -9.70 -3.62 11.29
CA LEU A 14 -8.54 -4.38 10.82
C LEU A 14 -9.00 -5.67 10.13
N PRO A 15 -8.53 -5.97 8.91
CA PRO A 15 -8.85 -7.23 8.26
C PRO A 15 -8.39 -8.43 9.11
N PRO A 16 -9.06 -9.58 8.97
CA PRO A 16 -8.71 -10.78 9.74
C PRO A 16 -7.28 -11.24 9.44
N LEU A 17 -6.58 -11.72 10.47
CA LEU A 17 -5.25 -12.32 10.35
C LEU A 17 -5.33 -13.59 9.49
N ARG A 18 -4.44 -13.75 8.51
CA ARG A 18 -4.37 -14.97 7.70
C ARG A 18 -2.93 -15.46 7.52
N GLU A 19 -2.65 -16.63 8.07
CA GLU A 19 -1.30 -17.22 8.08
C GLU A 19 -0.99 -17.98 6.78
N HIS A 20 -1.94 -18.73 6.22
CA HIS A 20 -1.78 -19.46 4.95
C HIS A 20 -3.14 -19.61 4.22
N TYR A 21 -3.26 -19.03 3.01
CA TYR A 21 -4.41 -19.03 2.09
C TYR A 21 -5.61 -18.10 2.43
N GLY A 22 -5.99 -17.23 1.47
CA GLY A 22 -7.11 -16.27 1.53
C GLY A 22 -6.84 -14.94 0.83
N GLU A 23 -7.80 -14.00 0.87
CA GLU A 23 -7.65 -12.63 0.35
C GLU A 23 -6.51 -11.89 1.09
N PHE A 24 -5.41 -11.67 0.37
CA PHE A 24 -4.28 -10.91 0.86
C PHE A 24 -4.61 -9.41 0.74
N LYS A 25 -4.47 -8.69 1.84
CA LYS A 25 -4.70 -7.24 1.88
C LYS A 25 -3.42 -6.52 2.26
N ALA A 26 -3.20 -5.38 1.60
CA ALA A 26 -2.10 -4.48 1.85
C ALA A 26 -2.62 -3.17 2.40
N PHE A 27 -1.99 -2.65 3.44
CA PHE A 27 -2.29 -1.36 4.05
C PHE A 27 -1.20 -0.36 3.67
N GLY A 28 -1.62 0.79 3.16
CA GLY A 28 -0.69 1.82 2.72
C GLY A 28 -1.36 2.84 1.81
N TRP A 29 -0.58 3.36 0.86
CA TRP A 29 -1.05 4.35 -0.11
C TRP A 29 -0.95 3.80 -1.51
N ASP A 30 -2.05 3.83 -2.26
CA ASP A 30 -1.99 3.63 -3.70
C ASP A 30 -1.23 4.79 -4.37
N TYR A 31 -0.67 4.58 -5.54
CA TYR A 31 -0.07 5.64 -6.36
C TYR A 31 0.03 5.19 -7.82
N GLU A 32 0.19 6.16 -8.71
CA GLU A 32 0.54 5.93 -10.11
C GLU A 32 2.06 6.03 -10.31
N PHE A 33 2.58 5.37 -11.36
CA PHE A 33 4.01 5.42 -11.72
C PHE A 33 4.57 6.85 -11.77
N LYS A 34 3.77 7.80 -12.30
CA LYS A 34 4.16 9.21 -12.42
C LYS A 34 4.35 9.90 -11.06
N ASP A 35 3.62 9.46 -10.03
CA ASP A 35 3.65 10.10 -8.70
C ASP A 35 5.00 9.86 -8.03
N ILE A 36 5.55 8.65 -8.15
CA ILE A 36 6.86 8.31 -7.61
C ILE A 36 8.00 9.00 -8.39
N VAL A 37 7.91 9.06 -9.71
CA VAL A 37 8.93 9.76 -10.53
C VAL A 37 8.94 11.25 -10.21
N LYS A 38 7.75 11.86 -10.10
CA LYS A 38 7.61 13.26 -9.69
C LYS A 38 8.14 13.50 -8.28
N TRP A 39 7.84 12.59 -7.33
CA TRP A 39 8.39 12.66 -5.98
C TRP A 39 9.92 12.66 -6.00
N ALA A 40 10.55 11.77 -6.78
CA ALA A 40 12.02 11.70 -6.86
C ALA A 40 12.62 13.01 -7.41
N GLU A 41 12.02 13.58 -8.45
CA GLU A 41 12.41 14.88 -9.01
C GLU A 41 12.34 16.00 -7.96
N GLU A 42 11.22 16.09 -7.23
CA GLU A 42 11.01 17.07 -6.15
C GLU A 42 12.00 16.91 -4.97
N HIS A 43 12.59 15.72 -4.82
CA HIS A 43 13.57 15.39 -3.78
C HIS A 43 15.02 15.41 -4.28
N GLY A 44 15.29 16.03 -5.42
CA GLY A 44 16.65 16.26 -5.92
C GLY A 44 17.23 15.12 -6.76
N HIS A 45 16.38 14.22 -7.25
CA HIS A 45 16.74 13.11 -8.13
C HIS A 45 16.03 13.23 -9.50
N PRO A 46 16.40 14.23 -10.33
CA PRO A 46 15.75 14.44 -11.62
C PRO A 46 16.18 13.37 -12.64
N ASN A 47 15.28 13.06 -13.59
CA ASN A 47 15.47 12.08 -14.68
C ASN A 47 15.61 10.62 -14.23
N GLU A 48 15.20 10.29 -13.01
CA GLU A 48 15.15 8.90 -12.57
C GLU A 48 13.99 8.16 -13.23
N ASP A 49 14.23 6.89 -13.56
CA ASP A 49 13.13 6.01 -13.95
C ASP A 49 12.33 5.57 -12.72
N TYR A 50 11.22 4.89 -12.97
CA TYR A 50 10.34 4.42 -11.91
C TYR A 50 11.03 3.48 -10.90
N ILE A 51 11.90 2.58 -11.36
CA ILE A 51 12.54 1.57 -10.50
C ILE A 51 13.55 2.24 -9.57
N ASN A 52 14.36 3.14 -10.10
CA ASN A 52 15.29 3.94 -9.30
C ASN A 52 14.54 4.84 -8.32
N SER A 53 13.49 5.51 -8.76
CA SER A 53 12.65 6.36 -7.91
C SER A 53 12.04 5.58 -6.74
N CYS A 54 11.58 4.35 -6.96
CA CYS A 54 11.10 3.46 -5.89
C CYS A 54 12.22 3.10 -4.90
N THR A 55 13.42 2.83 -5.40
CA THR A 55 14.58 2.49 -4.58
C THR A 55 15.00 3.67 -3.70
N ILE A 56 15.02 4.88 -4.26
CA ILE A 56 15.33 6.11 -3.54
C ILE A 56 14.28 6.38 -2.47
N LEU A 57 12.99 6.30 -2.81
CA LEU A 57 11.90 6.42 -1.84
C LEU A 57 12.07 5.41 -0.70
N GLY A 58 12.37 4.14 -1.05
CA GLY A 58 12.54 3.09 -0.05
C GLY A 58 13.71 3.29 0.90
N ASN A 59 14.80 3.89 0.44
CA ASN A 59 15.95 4.22 1.28
C ASN A 59 15.67 5.38 2.26
N ASN A 60 14.65 6.19 1.99
CA ASN A 60 14.26 7.32 2.85
C ASN A 60 13.16 6.96 3.87
N LEU A 61 12.60 5.75 3.78
CA LEU A 61 11.53 5.31 4.67
C LEU A 61 12.06 4.77 6.01
N PRO A 62 11.32 4.94 7.12
CA PRO A 62 11.78 4.66 8.48
C PRO A 62 12.02 3.17 8.77
N GLU A 63 11.52 2.26 7.92
CA GLU A 63 11.91 0.85 7.91
C GLU A 63 12.33 0.43 6.50
N SER A 64 13.41 -0.36 6.38
CA SER A 64 13.94 -0.90 5.13
C SER A 64 13.01 -1.92 4.42
N HIS A 65 11.78 -2.08 4.90
CA HIS A 65 10.81 -3.06 4.43
C HIS A 65 9.79 -2.44 3.47
N VAL A 66 10.27 -1.64 2.51
CA VAL A 66 9.39 -1.15 1.44
C VAL A 66 8.91 -2.33 0.62
N ARG A 67 7.65 -2.67 0.86
CA ARG A 67 6.91 -3.65 0.08
C ARG A 67 6.08 -2.84 -0.90
N ILE A 68 6.51 -2.75 -2.14
CA ILE A 68 5.66 -2.23 -3.20
C ILE A 68 4.84 -3.40 -3.73
N THR A 69 3.54 -3.23 -3.87
CA THR A 69 2.69 -4.25 -4.49
C THR A 69 1.60 -3.68 -5.37
N ARG A 70 0.96 -4.54 -6.16
CA ARG A 70 -0.21 -4.21 -6.97
C ARG A 70 -1.47 -4.44 -6.15
N VAL A 71 -2.38 -3.49 -6.23
CA VAL A 71 -3.65 -3.52 -5.52
C VAL A 71 -4.81 -3.19 -6.46
N ARG A 72 -6.00 -3.66 -6.14
CA ARG A 72 -7.23 -3.29 -6.84
C ARG A 72 -7.69 -1.91 -6.38
N ASP A 73 -8.13 -1.10 -7.35
CA ASP A 73 -8.95 0.08 -7.06
C ASP A 73 -10.35 -0.32 -6.56
N ASP A 74 -11.12 0.63 -6.05
CA ASP A 74 -12.45 0.40 -5.45
C ASP A 74 -13.43 -0.29 -6.41
N ASP A 75 -13.29 -0.02 -7.71
CA ASP A 75 -14.10 -0.64 -8.77
C ASP A 75 -13.63 -2.05 -9.16
N GLY A 76 -12.54 -2.54 -8.56
CA GLY A 76 -11.99 -3.89 -8.79
C GLY A 76 -11.39 -4.14 -10.18
N ALA A 77 -11.54 -3.20 -11.11
CA ALA A 77 -11.21 -3.35 -12.53
C ALA A 77 -9.83 -2.78 -12.91
N ILE A 78 -9.30 -1.84 -12.14
CA ILE A 78 -8.02 -1.17 -12.40
C ILE A 78 -7.04 -1.54 -11.30
N PHE A 79 -5.79 -1.81 -11.70
CA PHE A 79 -4.70 -2.07 -10.77
C PHE A 79 -3.89 -0.80 -10.53
N ARG A 80 -3.59 -0.52 -9.27
CA ARG A 80 -2.66 0.54 -8.84
C ARG A 80 -1.45 -0.06 -8.14
N MET A 81 -0.37 0.71 -8.07
CA MET A 81 0.75 0.37 -7.20
C MET A 81 0.43 0.85 -5.78
N CYS A 82 0.96 0.17 -4.75
CA CYS A 82 0.75 0.52 -3.36
C CYS A 82 2.08 0.53 -2.61
N LEU A 83 2.32 1.62 -1.87
CA LEU A 83 3.41 1.74 -0.91
C LEU A 83 2.92 1.12 0.40
N VAL A 84 3.36 -0.09 0.70
CA VAL A 84 2.81 -0.89 1.80
C VAL A 84 3.56 -0.60 3.10
N ILE A 85 2.80 -0.25 4.14
CA ILE A 85 3.26 -0.21 5.53
C ILE A 85 3.06 -1.58 6.18
N ALA A 86 1.92 -2.21 5.90
CA ALA A 86 1.47 -3.40 6.60
C ALA A 86 0.67 -4.33 5.70
N THR A 87 0.57 -5.59 6.11
CA THR A 87 -0.28 -6.60 5.49
C THR A 87 -1.14 -7.32 6.52
N ASN A 88 -2.14 -8.08 6.07
CA ASN A 88 -2.94 -8.92 6.96
C ASN A 88 -2.31 -10.31 7.27
N ARG A 89 -1.03 -10.52 6.95
CA ARG A 89 -0.35 -11.82 7.07
C ARG A 89 0.27 -12.10 8.43
N SER A 90 0.49 -11.08 9.26
CA SER A 90 1.12 -11.25 10.57
C SER A 90 0.50 -10.30 11.60
N LEU A 91 0.56 -10.70 12.87
CA LEU A 91 0.15 -9.83 13.98
C LEU A 91 1.00 -8.55 14.04
N LEU A 92 2.30 -8.67 13.75
CA LEU A 92 3.22 -7.54 13.68
C LEU A 92 2.77 -6.53 12.62
N ASP A 93 2.45 -7.00 11.41
CA ASP A 93 1.96 -6.11 10.36
C ASP A 93 0.59 -5.49 10.73
N ARG A 94 -0.32 -6.24 11.36
CA ARG A 94 -1.59 -5.67 11.84
C ARG A 94 -1.38 -4.59 12.91
N GLN A 95 -0.36 -4.74 13.76
CA GLN A 95 0.03 -3.71 14.73
C GLN A 95 0.59 -2.47 14.05
N ARG A 96 1.44 -2.63 13.02
CA ARG A 96 1.95 -1.52 12.19
C ARG A 96 0.82 -0.71 11.55
N ALA A 97 -0.24 -1.37 11.11
CA ALA A 97 -1.42 -0.67 10.56
C ALA A 97 -2.18 0.19 11.59
N LEU A 98 -1.95 -0.02 12.89
CA LEU A 98 -2.50 0.79 13.98
C LEU A 98 -1.48 1.80 14.55
N ASP A 99 -0.22 1.71 14.14
CA ASP A 99 0.87 2.54 14.65
C ASP A 99 0.83 3.91 13.98
N LYS A 100 0.30 4.89 14.70
CA LYS A 100 0.16 6.27 14.20
C LYS A 100 1.51 6.95 13.97
N GLU A 101 2.51 6.68 14.80
CA GLU A 101 3.84 7.29 14.65
C GLU A 101 4.54 6.74 13.40
N LEU A 102 4.41 5.43 13.17
CA LEU A 102 4.89 4.81 11.93
C LEU A 102 4.16 5.36 10.70
N ILE A 103 2.82 5.48 10.75
CA ILE A 103 2.04 6.03 9.63
C ILE A 103 2.44 7.47 9.31
N GLU A 104 2.57 8.33 10.32
CA GLU A 104 2.95 9.73 10.12
C GLU A 104 4.41 9.88 9.66
N SER A 105 5.32 9.01 10.09
CA SER A 105 6.70 9.01 9.58
C SER A 105 6.79 8.59 8.11
N TYR A 106 5.98 7.62 7.65
CA TYR A 106 5.83 7.33 6.22
C TYR A 106 5.27 8.54 5.47
N ARG A 107 4.19 9.15 5.98
CA ARG A 107 3.55 10.33 5.38
C ARG A 107 4.51 11.49 5.24
N ALA A 108 5.36 11.72 6.24
CA ALA A 108 6.36 12.79 6.22
C ALA A 108 7.38 12.62 5.08
N VAL A 109 7.65 11.39 4.63
CA VAL A 109 8.60 11.10 3.55
C VAL A 109 7.95 11.30 2.18
N HIS A 110 6.78 10.70 1.93
CA HIS A 110 6.17 10.74 0.60
C HIS A 110 5.27 11.97 0.36
N GLY A 111 4.75 12.59 1.42
CA GLY A 111 3.98 13.85 1.36
C GLY A 111 2.62 13.76 0.65
N TRP A 112 2.05 12.57 0.47
CA TRP A 112 0.80 12.41 -0.29
C TRP A 112 -0.43 12.76 0.58
N ASP A 113 -1.26 13.66 0.08
CA ASP A 113 -2.46 14.17 0.76
C ASP A 113 -3.66 13.21 0.63
N LYS A 114 -3.50 12.02 1.19
CA LYS A 114 -4.59 11.04 1.36
C LYS A 114 -4.33 10.11 2.55
N PRO A 115 -5.39 9.57 3.19
CA PRO A 115 -5.22 8.60 4.25
C PRO A 115 -4.73 7.25 3.69
N PRO A 116 -3.89 6.50 4.43
CA PRO A 116 -3.62 5.13 4.09
C PRO A 116 -4.89 4.29 4.29
N ARG A 117 -5.03 3.22 3.50
CA ARG A 117 -6.18 2.31 3.59
C ARG A 117 -5.79 0.89 3.25
N TRP A 118 -6.71 -0.03 3.53
CA TRP A 118 -6.58 -1.43 3.12
C TRP A 118 -7.03 -1.62 1.67
N PHE A 119 -6.23 -2.33 0.90
CA PHE A 119 -6.54 -2.70 -0.47
C PHE A 119 -6.45 -4.21 -0.67
N ASP A 120 -7.20 -4.71 -1.64
CA ASP A 120 -7.06 -6.08 -2.12
C ASP A 120 -5.82 -6.22 -2.99
N HIS A 121 -4.93 -7.12 -2.58
CA HIS A 121 -3.75 -7.42 -3.36
C HIS A 121 -4.08 -8.19 -4.63
N VAL A 122 -3.28 -7.95 -5.66
CA VAL A 122 -3.36 -8.64 -6.95
C VAL A 122 -2.13 -9.51 -7.11
N SER A 123 -2.32 -10.83 -7.16
CA SER A 123 -1.22 -11.75 -7.45
C SER A 123 -0.77 -11.62 -8.90
N SER A 124 0.51 -11.85 -9.17
CA SER A 124 1.03 -11.96 -10.55
C SER A 124 0.36 -13.09 -11.34
N SER A 125 -0.27 -14.06 -10.66
CA SER A 125 -1.03 -15.16 -11.28
C SER A 125 -2.45 -14.77 -11.71
N ASP A 126 -2.94 -13.60 -11.28
CA ASP A 126 -4.30 -13.12 -11.57
C ASP A 126 -4.34 -12.19 -12.79
N LEU A 127 -3.24 -12.17 -13.57
CA LEU A 127 -3.05 -11.43 -14.83
C LEU A 127 -3.02 -12.40 -16.02
#